data_AF-A0A7S0T9A3-F1
#
_entry.id   AF-A0A7S0T9A3-F1
#
_cell.length_a   1.000
_cell.length_b   1.000
_cell.length_c   1.000
_cell.angle_alpha   90.00
_cell.angle_beta   90.00
_cell.angle_gamma   90.00
#
_symmetry.space_group_name_H-M   'P 1'
#
loop_
_entity.id
_entity.type
_entity.pdbx_description
1 polymer ?
#
loop_
_entity_poly.entity_id
_entity_poly.type
_entity_poly.pdbx_seq_one_letter_code
_entity_poly.pdbx_strand_id
1 'polypeptide(L)'
;PFSMPTTTTTQSLTRPTTVAPRRTRKHIRRTAAADGAMPALDAASVRAACGYDAERKGAELMQRVLTLAAVRIVMAQSDGFGNECSEDVNQSSTTTSLLEAMRTHPVQGNGREFLEYLLAHEDQAIRLCAVRIIEVRRTYAESGDFDWAETLAHVTEDVESFRQKMFREHATKSLLVDDVNDGRR
;
A
#
# COMPACT_ATOMS: atom_id res chain seq x y z
N PRO A 1 -55.78 35.25 49.46
CA PRO A 1 -56.30 34.90 50.80
C PRO A 1 -56.67 33.41 50.86
N PHE A 2 -55.92 32.70 51.69
CA PHE A 2 -56.04 31.31 52.13
C PHE A 2 -57.40 30.61 51.93
N SER A 3 -57.34 29.40 51.36
CA SER A 3 -58.36 28.37 51.58
C SER A 3 -57.66 27.00 51.68
N MET A 4 -57.70 26.41 52.87
CA MET A 4 -57.44 24.99 53.12
C MET A 4 -58.64 24.18 52.64
N PRO A 5 -58.44 22.90 52.28
CA PRO A 5 -59.19 21.89 53.04
C PRO A 5 -58.40 20.61 53.37
N THR A 6 -58.67 20.17 54.60
CA THR A 6 -58.71 18.82 55.18
C THR A 6 -58.73 17.60 54.26
N THR A 7 -58.01 16.54 54.66
CA THR A 7 -58.47 15.13 54.83
C THR A 7 -57.24 14.29 55.26
N THR A 8 -57.21 13.61 56.41
CA THR A 8 -57.84 12.34 56.82
C THR A 8 -56.74 11.31 57.09
N THR A 9 -56.67 10.92 58.37
CA THR A 9 -55.91 9.79 58.91
C THR A 9 -56.29 8.47 58.23
N THR A 10 -55.31 7.66 57.82
CA THR A 10 -55.50 6.20 57.76
C THR A 10 -54.21 5.48 58.09
N GLN A 11 -54.38 4.44 58.89
CA GLN A 11 -53.40 3.73 59.68
C GLN A 11 -52.47 2.83 58.86
N SER A 12 -51.30 2.60 59.45
CA SER A 12 -50.28 1.65 59.08
C SER A 12 -50.78 0.19 59.07
N LEU A 13 -50.49 -0.52 57.97
CA LEU A 13 -50.51 -1.98 57.91
C LEU A 13 -49.09 -2.45 57.54
N THR A 14 -48.35 -2.88 58.56
CA THR A 14 -47.07 -3.60 58.41
C THR A 14 -47.34 -5.04 57.99
N ARG A 15 -46.74 -5.46 56.87
CA ARG A 15 -46.65 -6.87 56.47
C ARG A 15 -45.16 -7.25 56.35
N PRO A 16 -44.69 -8.33 57.00
CA PRO A 16 -43.28 -8.68 56.99
C PRO A 16 -42.89 -9.23 55.61
N THR A 17 -41.89 -8.61 54.97
CA THR A 17 -41.30 -9.13 53.73
C THR A 17 -40.10 -10.00 54.08
N THR A 18 -40.24 -11.30 53.84
CA THR A 18 -39.15 -12.28 53.91
C THR A 18 -38.15 -11.95 52.80
N VAL A 19 -36.95 -11.48 53.16
CA VAL A 19 -35.88 -11.13 52.21
C VAL A 19 -35.16 -12.39 51.77
N ALA A 20 -35.32 -12.79 50.50
CA ALA A 20 -34.46 -13.77 49.85
C ALA A 20 -33.11 -13.13 49.47
N PRO A 21 -31.96 -13.82 49.64
CA PRO A 21 -30.66 -13.25 49.31
C PRO A 21 -30.51 -13.08 47.78
N ARG A 22 -30.40 -11.82 47.37
CA ARG A 22 -30.16 -11.39 45.98
C ARG A 22 -28.72 -11.76 45.60
N ARG A 23 -28.54 -12.84 44.84
CA ARG A 23 -27.27 -13.18 44.16
C ARG A 23 -26.85 -11.98 43.30
N THR A 24 -25.80 -11.29 43.71
CA THR A 24 -25.13 -10.25 42.91
C THR A 24 -24.48 -10.92 41.70
N ARG A 25 -25.16 -10.88 40.54
CA ARG A 25 -24.51 -11.09 39.25
C ARG A 25 -23.47 -9.98 39.10
N LYS A 26 -22.18 -10.33 39.16
CA LYS A 26 -21.10 -9.47 38.67
C LYS A 26 -21.48 -9.12 37.23
N HIS A 27 -21.87 -7.86 37.00
CA HIS A 27 -21.93 -7.31 35.66
C HIS A 27 -20.52 -7.43 35.11
N ILE A 28 -20.33 -8.39 34.19
CA ILE A 28 -19.22 -8.33 33.25
C ILE A 28 -19.46 -7.03 32.50
N ARG A 29 -18.69 -5.98 32.87
CA ARG A 29 -18.54 -4.79 32.04
C ARG A 29 -18.00 -5.31 30.72
N ARG A 30 -18.88 -5.50 29.74
CA ARG A 30 -18.47 -5.42 28.33
C ARG A 30 -17.88 -4.04 28.20
N THR A 31 -16.54 -3.96 28.16
CA THR A 31 -15.86 -2.83 27.57
C THR A 31 -16.51 -2.65 26.22
N ALA A 32 -17.24 -1.55 26.05
CA ALA A 32 -17.66 -1.09 24.74
C ALA A 32 -16.41 -1.20 23.87
N ALA A 33 -16.51 -1.95 22.77
CA ALA A 33 -15.46 -1.98 21.78
C ALA A 33 -15.14 -0.52 21.46
N ALA A 34 -13.96 -0.06 21.88
CA ALA A 34 -13.41 1.15 21.31
C ALA A 34 -13.47 0.93 19.81
N ASP A 35 -14.06 1.86 19.08
CA ASP A 35 -13.93 1.92 17.62
C ASP A 35 -12.46 1.63 17.31
N GLY A 36 -12.22 0.45 16.75
CA GLY A 36 -10.91 -0.20 16.68
C GLY A 36 -10.03 0.41 15.61
N ALA A 37 -9.93 1.75 15.59
CA ALA A 37 -8.87 2.43 14.88
C ALA A 37 -7.57 2.00 15.54
N MET A 38 -6.86 1.07 14.89
CA MET A 38 -5.47 0.77 15.22
C MET A 38 -4.73 2.12 15.30
N PRO A 39 -3.97 2.38 16.37
CA PRO A 39 -3.20 3.61 16.44
C PRO A 39 -2.32 3.70 15.19
N ALA A 40 -2.31 4.87 14.55
CA ALA A 40 -1.42 5.11 13.42
C ALA A 40 0.00 4.76 13.85
N LEU A 41 0.65 3.86 13.10
CA LEU A 41 2.03 3.50 13.37
C LEU A 41 2.89 4.74 13.12
N ASP A 42 3.63 5.19 14.13
CA ASP A 42 4.57 6.28 13.94
C ASP A 42 5.77 5.83 13.10
N ALA A 43 6.41 6.78 12.42
CA ALA A 43 7.53 6.49 11.51
C ALA A 43 8.72 5.80 12.21
N ALA A 44 8.94 6.03 13.50
CA ALA A 44 10.02 5.37 14.24
C ALA A 44 9.70 3.89 14.50
N SER A 45 8.45 3.58 14.81
CA SER A 45 7.95 2.21 14.93
C SER A 45 8.07 1.42 13.61
N VAL A 46 7.71 2.05 12.49
CA VAL A 46 7.88 1.44 11.15
C VAL A 46 9.34 1.17 10.83
N ARG A 47 10.21 2.17 11.06
CA ARG A 47 11.66 2.02 10.83
C ARG A 47 12.27 0.93 11.68
N ALA A 48 11.88 0.83 12.96
CA ALA A 48 12.35 -0.22 13.85
C ALA A 48 11.92 -1.61 13.37
N ALA A 49 10.69 -1.76 12.89
CA ALA A 49 10.18 -3.03 12.36
C ALA A 49 10.87 -3.44 11.05
N CYS A 50 11.11 -2.49 10.14
CA CYS A 50 11.73 -2.76 8.84
C CYS A 50 13.26 -2.91 8.92
N GLY A 51 13.92 -2.32 9.93
CA GLY A 51 15.39 -2.23 10.00
C GLY A 51 15.99 -1.20 9.02
N TYR A 52 15.14 -0.47 8.30
CA TYR A 52 15.50 0.62 7.39
C TYR A 52 14.36 1.62 7.29
N ASP A 53 14.65 2.78 6.72
CA ASP A 53 13.67 3.83 6.46
C ASP A 53 12.80 3.44 5.25
N ALA A 54 11.51 3.15 5.48
CA ALA A 54 10.63 2.55 4.49
C ALA A 54 10.40 3.48 3.29
N GLU A 55 10.20 4.76 3.55
CA GLU A 55 10.01 5.82 2.55
C GLU A 55 11.26 5.96 1.68
N ARG A 56 12.44 5.95 2.29
CA ARG A 56 13.72 5.99 1.55
C ARG A 56 13.90 4.75 0.69
N LYS A 57 13.52 3.57 1.19
CA LYS A 57 13.60 2.34 0.39
C LYS A 57 12.60 2.35 -0.77
N GLY A 58 11.38 2.86 -0.54
CA GLY A 58 10.39 3.08 -1.59
C GLY A 58 10.90 4.03 -2.67
N ALA A 59 11.53 5.15 -2.27
CA ALA A 59 12.12 6.11 -3.20
C ALA A 59 13.26 5.50 -4.03
N GLU A 60 14.08 4.62 -3.45
CA GLU A 60 15.13 3.88 -4.17
C GLU A 60 14.53 2.97 -5.25
N LEU A 61 13.48 2.21 -4.91
CA LEU A 61 12.77 1.35 -5.86
C LEU A 61 12.11 2.17 -6.97
N MET A 62 11.55 3.33 -6.65
CA MET A 62 10.90 4.16 -7.64
C MET A 62 11.89 4.81 -8.61
N GLN A 63 13.07 5.21 -8.14
CA GLN A 63 14.18 5.62 -9.02
C GLN A 63 14.59 4.51 -9.99
N ARG A 64 14.54 3.25 -9.55
CA ARG A 64 14.78 2.09 -10.42
C ARG A 64 13.74 2.00 -11.54
N VAL A 65 12.46 2.11 -11.19
CA VAL A 65 11.34 2.10 -12.15
C VAL A 65 11.49 3.22 -13.16
N LEU A 66 11.76 4.44 -12.70
CA LEU A 66 11.98 5.60 -13.57
C LEU A 66 13.19 5.43 -14.49
N THR A 67 14.28 4.82 -14.00
CA THR A 67 15.45 4.53 -14.82
C THR A 67 15.11 3.50 -15.91
N LEU A 68 14.36 2.45 -15.58
CA LEU A 68 13.90 1.45 -16.56
C LEU A 68 12.94 2.07 -17.60
N ALA A 69 12.00 2.90 -17.17
CA ALA A 69 11.10 3.63 -18.05
C ALA A 69 11.87 4.53 -19.01
N ALA A 70 12.84 5.29 -18.51
CA ALA A 70 13.68 6.16 -19.33
C ALA A 70 14.51 5.38 -20.36
N VAL A 71 15.07 4.22 -20.00
CA VAL A 71 15.74 3.33 -20.96
C VAL A 71 14.80 2.94 -22.10
N ARG A 72 13.56 2.55 -21.78
CA ARG A 72 12.55 2.18 -22.79
C ARG A 72 12.14 3.36 -23.67
N ILE A 73 11.97 4.55 -23.11
CA ILE A 73 11.66 5.76 -23.87
C ILE A 73 12.80 6.08 -24.85
N VAL A 74 14.06 5.98 -24.42
CA VAL A 74 15.22 6.24 -25.29
C VAL A 74 15.35 5.21 -26.42
N MET A 75 15.07 3.93 -26.14
CA MET A 75 14.99 2.90 -27.18
C MET A 75 13.91 3.23 -28.21
N ALA A 76 12.70 3.56 -27.76
CA ALA A 76 11.59 3.91 -28.64
C ALA A 76 11.88 5.15 -29.50
N GLN A 77 12.51 6.18 -28.92
CA GLN A 77 12.97 7.37 -29.66
C GLN A 77 14.00 7.00 -30.73
N SER A 78 14.92 6.08 -30.41
CA SER A 78 15.97 5.64 -31.34
C SER A 78 15.41 4.79 -32.48
N ASP A 79 14.43 3.94 -32.21
CA ASP A 79 13.79 3.09 -33.23
C ASP A 79 12.78 3.86 -34.10
N GLY A 80 12.20 4.94 -33.58
CA GLY A 80 11.38 5.87 -34.35
C GLY A 80 12.21 6.67 -35.35
N PHE A 81 13.39 7.14 -34.92
CA PHE A 81 14.26 7.96 -35.75
C PHE A 81 14.78 7.19 -36.97
N GLY A 82 14.26 7.50 -38.16
CA GLY A 82 14.63 6.85 -39.43
C GLY A 82 13.64 5.81 -39.94
N ASN A 83 12.61 5.42 -39.16
CA ASN A 83 11.51 4.56 -39.60
C ASN A 83 10.24 5.33 -40.00
N GLU A 84 10.23 6.66 -39.89
CA GLU A 84 9.02 7.49 -40.05
C GLU A 84 8.44 7.49 -41.48
N CYS A 85 9.12 6.89 -42.46
CA CYS A 85 8.71 6.84 -43.87
C CYS A 85 9.15 5.56 -44.61
N SER A 86 9.55 4.49 -43.91
CA SER A 86 9.96 3.22 -44.53
C SER A 86 8.89 2.13 -44.31
N GLU A 87 8.66 1.29 -45.33
CA GLU A 87 7.80 0.11 -45.19
C GLU A 87 8.43 -0.96 -44.28
N ASP A 88 9.76 -0.94 -44.17
CA ASP A 88 10.54 -1.82 -43.30
C ASP A 88 10.89 -1.13 -41.98
N VAL A 89 10.36 -1.65 -40.87
CA VAL A 89 10.67 -1.21 -39.50
C VAL A 89 11.97 -1.89 -39.05
N ASN A 90 13.07 -1.15 -39.01
CA ASN A 90 14.34 -1.66 -38.50
C ASN A 90 14.56 -1.25 -37.03
N GLN A 91 15.01 -2.19 -36.21
CA GLN A 91 15.44 -1.91 -34.84
C GLN A 91 16.81 -1.20 -34.87
N SER A 92 16.95 -0.12 -34.10
CA SER A 92 18.19 0.63 -34.05
C SER A 92 19.32 -0.18 -33.40
N SER A 93 20.56 0.07 -33.83
CA SER A 93 21.76 -0.48 -33.18
C SER A 93 21.84 -0.07 -31.70
N THR A 94 21.41 1.16 -31.39
CA THR A 94 21.27 1.68 -30.03
C THR A 94 20.38 0.80 -29.16
N THR A 95 19.19 0.43 -29.64
CA THR A 95 18.27 -0.43 -28.88
C THR A 95 18.90 -1.80 -28.63
N THR A 96 19.57 -2.37 -29.63
CA THR A 96 20.28 -3.66 -29.49
C THR A 96 21.36 -3.57 -28.41
N SER A 97 22.21 -2.54 -28.45
CA SER A 97 23.28 -2.32 -27.47
C SER A 97 22.75 -2.09 -26.05
N LEU A 98 21.65 -1.34 -25.89
CA LEU A 98 21.04 -1.10 -24.58
C LEU A 98 20.38 -2.36 -24.01
N LEU A 99 19.78 -3.21 -24.85
CA LEU A 99 19.26 -4.52 -24.42
C LEU A 99 20.39 -5.43 -23.93
N GLU A 100 21.51 -5.46 -24.65
CA GLU A 100 22.70 -6.23 -24.25
C GLU A 100 23.33 -5.68 -22.96
N ALA A 101 23.40 -4.35 -22.82
CA ALA A 101 23.85 -3.72 -21.59
C ALA A 101 22.96 -4.09 -20.39
N MET A 102 21.64 -4.10 -20.54
CA MET A 102 20.74 -4.54 -19.47
C MET A 102 20.85 -6.03 -19.15
N ARG A 103 21.19 -6.86 -20.14
CA ARG A 103 21.40 -8.30 -19.95
C ARG A 103 22.67 -8.59 -19.14
N THR A 104 23.75 -7.86 -19.43
CA THR A 104 25.06 -8.04 -18.80
C THR A 104 25.18 -7.30 -17.48
N HIS A 105 24.60 -6.11 -17.39
CA HIS A 105 24.56 -5.26 -16.20
C HIS A 105 23.11 -4.86 -15.90
N PRO A 106 22.34 -5.72 -15.23
CA PRO A 106 20.94 -5.42 -14.91
C PRO A 106 20.79 -4.17 -14.06
N VAL A 107 19.72 -3.40 -14.29
CA VAL A 107 19.39 -2.25 -13.43
C VAL A 107 19.04 -2.76 -12.03
N GLN A 108 19.92 -2.54 -11.05
CA GLN A 108 19.74 -2.88 -9.64
C GLN A 108 19.63 -1.63 -8.76
N GLY A 109 19.22 -1.79 -7.50
CA GLY A 109 19.10 -0.67 -6.55
C GLY A 109 18.25 0.47 -7.11
N ASN A 110 18.79 1.69 -7.14
CA ASN A 110 18.19 2.89 -7.75
C ASN A 110 18.55 3.09 -9.23
N GLY A 111 19.28 2.17 -9.85
CA GLY A 111 19.74 2.24 -11.24
C GLY A 111 21.00 3.08 -11.47
N ARG A 112 21.63 3.62 -10.41
CA ARG A 112 22.84 4.44 -10.54
C ARG A 112 24.03 3.67 -11.11
N GLU A 113 24.30 2.48 -10.58
CA GLU A 113 25.42 1.65 -11.03
C GLU A 113 25.32 1.30 -12.51
N PHE A 114 24.10 1.06 -13.01
CA PHE A 114 23.85 0.83 -14.43
C PHE A 114 24.20 2.07 -15.27
N LEU A 115 23.82 3.27 -14.83
CA LEU A 115 24.14 4.50 -15.55
C LEU A 115 25.63 4.81 -15.52
N GLU A 116 26.31 4.55 -14.40
CA GLU A 116 27.76 4.67 -14.28
C GLU A 116 28.47 3.71 -15.24
N TYR A 117 27.98 2.46 -15.35
CA TYR A 117 28.46 1.50 -16.34
C TYR A 117 28.30 2.02 -17.78
N LEU A 118 27.11 2.52 -18.16
CA LEU A 118 26.89 3.05 -19.51
C LEU A 118 27.76 4.29 -19.81
N LEU A 119 27.95 5.18 -18.82
CA LEU A 119 28.81 6.36 -18.96
C LEU A 119 30.30 5.99 -19.14
N ALA A 120 30.72 4.85 -18.59
CA ALA A 120 32.08 4.33 -18.73
C ALA A 120 32.28 3.43 -19.97
N HIS A 121 31.25 3.19 -20.77
CA HIS A 121 31.31 2.28 -21.91
C HIS A 121 32.28 2.79 -22.99
N GLU A 122 32.95 1.88 -23.69
CA GLU A 122 33.91 2.23 -24.76
C GLU A 122 33.27 2.92 -25.98
N ASP A 123 32.02 2.56 -26.30
CA ASP A 123 31.25 3.13 -27.39
C ASP A 123 30.67 4.50 -27.00
N GLN A 124 30.98 5.52 -27.80
CA GLN A 124 30.47 6.87 -27.64
C GLN A 124 28.94 6.95 -27.73
N ALA A 125 28.31 6.14 -28.59
CA ALA A 125 26.86 6.15 -28.73
C ALA A 125 26.18 5.71 -27.43
N ILE A 126 26.72 4.68 -26.77
CA ILE A 126 26.20 4.18 -25.49
C ILE A 126 26.38 5.23 -24.38
N ARG A 127 27.52 5.91 -24.34
CA ARG A 127 27.73 7.01 -23.37
C ARG A 127 26.73 8.16 -23.57
N LEU A 128 26.45 8.54 -24.81
CA LEU A 128 25.44 9.56 -25.13
C LEU A 128 24.03 9.09 -24.74
N CYS A 129 23.72 7.81 -24.93
CA CYS A 129 22.45 7.23 -24.45
C CYS A 129 22.33 7.33 -22.93
N ALA A 130 23.41 7.10 -22.18
CA ALA A 130 23.41 7.24 -20.72
C ALA A 130 23.02 8.67 -20.29
N VAL A 131 23.61 9.68 -20.93
CA VAL A 131 23.26 11.10 -20.69
C VAL A 131 21.78 11.34 -20.99
N ARG A 132 21.28 10.82 -22.12
CA ARG A 132 19.88 10.96 -22.49
C ARG A 132 18.95 10.27 -21.50
N ILE A 133 19.30 9.08 -21.00
CA ILE A 133 18.51 8.37 -19.98
C ILE A 133 18.45 9.19 -18.68
N ILE A 134 19.55 9.83 -18.26
CA ILE A 134 19.60 10.69 -17.07
C ILE A 134 18.66 11.90 -17.22
N GLU A 135 18.60 12.49 -18.41
CA GLU A 135 17.70 13.60 -18.71
C GLU A 135 16.24 13.12 -18.73
N VAL A 136 15.94 12.08 -19.51
CA VAL A 136 14.58 11.55 -19.68
C VAL A 136 14.00 11.08 -18.36
N ARG A 137 14.76 10.38 -17.50
CA ARG A 137 14.21 9.93 -16.20
C ARG A 137 13.82 11.09 -15.29
N ARG A 138 14.54 12.22 -15.38
CA ARG A 138 14.23 13.42 -14.61
C ARG A 138 12.98 14.08 -15.16
N THR A 139 12.93 14.31 -16.47
CA THR A 139 11.78 14.91 -17.15
C THR A 139 10.53 14.06 -16.92
N TYR A 140 10.60 12.75 -17.13
CA TYR A 140 9.47 11.84 -16.92
C TYR A 140 8.91 11.92 -15.49
N ALA A 141 9.77 12.08 -14.49
CA ALA A 141 9.37 12.22 -13.09
C ALA A 141 8.79 13.61 -12.74
N GLU A 142 9.28 14.69 -13.37
CA GLU A 142 8.96 16.08 -13.02
C GLU A 142 7.86 16.70 -13.89
N SER A 143 7.70 16.26 -15.14
CA SER A 143 6.86 16.93 -16.15
C SER A 143 5.38 16.53 -16.12
N GLY A 144 4.97 15.70 -15.16
CA GLY A 144 3.60 15.16 -15.08
C GLY A 144 3.36 13.95 -15.99
N ASP A 145 4.38 13.48 -16.71
CA ASP A 145 4.29 12.26 -17.54
C ASP A 145 4.20 10.99 -16.68
N PHE A 146 4.83 11.00 -15.50
CA PHE A 146 4.63 9.99 -14.47
C PHE A 146 3.56 10.46 -13.48
N ASP A 147 2.40 9.81 -13.51
CA ASP A 147 1.29 10.15 -12.62
C ASP A 147 1.50 9.57 -11.21
N TRP A 148 2.07 10.41 -10.34
CA TRP A 148 2.29 10.10 -8.93
C TRP A 148 0.97 9.89 -8.16
N ALA A 149 -0.08 10.63 -8.51
CA ALA A 149 -1.36 10.55 -7.81
C ALA A 149 -2.08 9.25 -8.17
N GLU A 150 -2.08 8.89 -9.45
CA GLU A 150 -2.62 7.63 -9.93
C GLU A 150 -1.82 6.44 -9.35
N THR A 151 -0.49 6.52 -9.31
CA THR A 151 0.35 5.48 -8.69
C THR A 151 -0.04 5.24 -7.23
N LEU A 152 -0.22 6.31 -6.45
CA LEU A 152 -0.66 6.21 -5.06
C LEU A 152 -2.07 5.64 -4.93
N ALA A 153 -2.98 6.02 -5.82
CA ALA A 153 -4.34 5.51 -5.86
C ALA A 153 -4.36 3.99 -6.10
N HIS A 154 -3.65 3.50 -7.13
CA HIS A 154 -3.54 2.08 -7.44
C HIS A 154 -2.95 1.27 -6.28
N VAL A 155 -1.86 1.74 -5.66
CA VAL A 155 -1.25 1.06 -4.50
C VAL A 155 -2.24 0.96 -3.33
N THR A 156 -3.00 2.02 -3.07
CA THR A 156 -3.98 2.04 -1.98
C THR A 156 -5.15 1.10 -2.26
N GLU A 157 -5.65 1.09 -3.50
CA GLU A 157 -6.70 0.18 -3.95
C GLU A 157 -6.26 -1.29 -3.86
N ASP A 158 -5.04 -1.61 -4.30
CA ASP A 158 -4.49 -2.96 -4.28
C ASP A 158 -4.36 -3.50 -2.85
N VAL A 159 -3.88 -2.68 -1.91
CA VAL A 159 -3.78 -3.05 -0.49
C VAL A 159 -5.15 -3.37 0.09
N GLU A 160 -6.17 -2.57 -0.24
CA GLU A 160 -7.53 -2.77 0.24
C GLU A 160 -8.20 -4.00 -0.40
N SER A 161 -8.04 -4.18 -1.71
CA SER A 161 -8.50 -5.36 -2.45
C SER A 161 -7.91 -6.65 -1.89
N PHE A 162 -6.59 -6.64 -1.63
CA PHE A 162 -5.90 -7.76 -1.01
C PHE A 162 -6.45 -8.06 0.40
N ARG A 163 -6.66 -7.02 1.22
CA ARG A 163 -7.26 -7.17 2.56
C ARG A 163 -8.62 -7.85 2.51
N GLN A 164 -9.52 -7.38 1.64
CA GLN A 164 -10.86 -7.95 1.48
C GLN A 164 -10.82 -9.41 1.03
N LYS A 165 -9.97 -9.71 0.04
CA LYS A 165 -9.77 -11.09 -0.44
C LYS A 165 -9.33 -12.00 0.70
N MET A 166 -8.32 -11.59 1.46
CA MET A 166 -7.78 -12.41 2.53
C MET A 166 -8.78 -12.64 3.67
N PHE A 167 -9.56 -11.62 4.02
CA PHE A 167 -10.61 -11.76 5.03
C PHE A 167 -11.72 -12.71 4.59
N ARG A 168 -12.12 -12.65 3.31
CA ARG A 168 -13.10 -13.59 2.74
C ARG A 168 -12.57 -15.02 2.80
N GLU A 169 -11.34 -15.26 2.35
CA GLU A 169 -10.73 -16.59 2.39
C GLU A 169 -10.60 -17.14 3.80
N HIS A 170 -10.21 -16.30 4.77
CA HIS A 170 -10.13 -16.68 6.17
C HIS A 170 -11.51 -17.04 6.74
N ALA A 171 -12.53 -16.20 6.50
CA ALA A 171 -13.89 -16.46 6.96
C ALA A 171 -14.46 -17.76 6.38
N THR A 172 -14.27 -18.02 5.08
CA THR A 172 -14.69 -19.26 4.44
C THR A 172 -14.01 -20.47 5.07
N LYS A 173 -12.70 -20.41 5.33
CA LYS A 173 -11.97 -21.51 5.98
C LYS A 173 -12.46 -21.76 7.40
N SER A 174 -12.71 -20.73 8.19
CA SER A 174 -13.19 -20.88 9.57
C SER A 174 -14.60 -21.49 9.62
N LEU A 175 -15.51 -21.04 8.75
CA LEU A 175 -16.89 -21.56 8.71
C LEU A 175 -16.95 -23.02 8.25
N LEU A 176 -16.11 -23.42 7.29
CA LEU A 176 -16.02 -24.81 6.84
C LEU A 176 -15.45 -25.77 7.90
N VAL A 177 -14.65 -25.26 8.85
CA VAL A 177 -14.13 -26.07 9.97
C VAL A 177 -15.20 -26.29 11.04
N ASP A 178 -16.10 -25.33 11.24
CA ASP A 178 -17.19 -25.45 12.22
C ASP A 178 -18.26 -26.47 11.75
N ASP A 179 -18.59 -26.51 10.45
CA ASP A 179 -19.56 -27.46 9.88
C ASP A 179 -19.11 -28.94 10.00
N VAL A 180 -17.80 -29.20 9.95
CA VAL A 180 -17.23 -30.57 10.12
C VAL A 180 -17.25 -31.03 11.57
N ASN A 181 -17.20 -30.10 12.53
CA ASN A 181 -17.21 -30.40 13.97
C ASN A 181 -18.64 -30.56 14.54
N ASP A 182 -19.65 -29.93 13.95
CA ASP A 182 -21.04 -30.04 14.40
C ASP A 182 -21.75 -31.32 13.90
N GLY A 183 -21.18 -32.01 12.90
CA GLY A 183 -21.65 -33.32 12.41
C GLY A 183 -21.23 -34.54 13.24
N ARG A 184 -20.62 -34.37 14.42
CA ARG A 184 -20.22 -35.45 15.35
C ARG A 184 -20.92 -35.37 16.71
N ARG A 185 -22.23 -35.11 16.73
CA ARG A 185 -23.06 -35.23 17.95
C ARG A 185 -24.31 -36.06 17.69
#